data_AF-A0A158PMB1-F1
#
_entry.id   AF-A0A158PMB1-F1
#
_cell.length_a   1.000
_cell.length_b   1.000
_cell.length_c   1.000
_cell.angle_alpha   90.00
_cell.angle_beta   90.00
_cell.angle_gamma   90.00
#
_symmetry.space_group_name_H-M   'P 1'
#
loop_
_entity.id
_entity.type
_entity.pdbx_description
1 polymer ?
#
loop_
_entity_poly.entity_id
_entity_poly.type
_entity_poly.pdbx_seq_one_letter_code
_entity_poly.pdbx_strand_id
1 'polypeptide(L)'
;MKIELDDILDTVSQFKQQKLEIEAQKNWDRFYQRNHENFFKDRNWSAQDIQEICSDMNLTAALTYLEAGCGVGNMLFPLKSVFPNFRLQAFDFSARAVEMCLERAQRLNVSVAGKSVQSFLVDLSVPSEQTKFSEKADLATMIFVLSSIHPDKHKIAIRNMCKYVKIGGSVVVRDYAINDYAMIRFGHGAKLFDRFYVRQDGTRAFYFRLEELVDLFEAAGFRCVRKEYLHRQTVNHQKQLSVPRVFVQARFVKC
;
A
#
# COMPACT_ATOMS: atom_id res chain seq x y z
N MET A 1 -2.14 22.10 -27.18
CA MET A 1 -1.67 21.58 -28.48
C MET A 1 -0.19 21.15 -28.52
N LYS A 2 0.84 21.99 -28.33
CA LYS A 2 2.26 21.50 -28.35
C LYS A 2 2.65 20.69 -27.09
N ILE A 3 2.14 21.09 -25.93
CA ILE A 3 2.39 20.42 -24.63
C ILE A 3 1.75 19.02 -24.55
N GLU A 4 0.59 18.81 -25.20
CA GLU A 4 -0.10 17.51 -25.20
C GLU A 4 0.55 16.48 -26.14
N LEU A 5 1.22 16.93 -27.20
CA LEU A 5 1.91 16.04 -28.16
C LEU A 5 3.23 15.50 -27.59
N ASP A 6 3.97 16.32 -26.84
CA ASP A 6 5.21 15.90 -26.18
C ASP A 6 4.95 14.89 -25.03
N ASP A 7 3.82 15.03 -24.32
CA ASP A 7 3.43 14.10 -23.26
C ASP A 7 3.02 12.71 -23.79
N ILE A 8 2.48 12.62 -25.01
CA ILE A 8 2.14 11.35 -25.66
C ILE A 8 3.40 10.61 -26.14
N LEU A 9 4.45 11.34 -26.56
CA LEU A 9 5.70 10.78 -27.08
C LEU A 9 6.61 10.17 -26.01
N ASP A 10 6.43 10.49 -24.72
CA ASP A 10 7.24 9.96 -23.62
C ASP A 10 6.58 8.77 -22.87
N THR A 11 5.37 8.37 -23.27
CA THR A 11 4.70 7.21 -22.67
C THR A 11 5.15 5.90 -23.31
N VAL A 12 5.22 4.84 -22.51
CA VAL A 12 5.47 3.49 -23.05
C VAL A 12 4.33 3.05 -23.97
N SER A 13 4.63 2.20 -24.94
CA SER A 13 3.62 1.72 -25.90
C SER A 13 2.40 1.07 -25.22
N GLN A 14 1.21 1.27 -25.80
CA GLN A 14 -0.04 0.71 -25.29
C GLN A 14 0.04 -0.80 -25.05
N PHE A 15 0.69 -1.54 -25.95
CA PHE A 15 0.95 -2.97 -25.79
C PHE A 15 1.71 -3.29 -24.49
N LYS A 16 2.77 -2.51 -24.20
CA LYS A 16 3.54 -2.67 -22.96
C LYS A 16 2.71 -2.31 -21.73
N GLN A 17 1.88 -1.25 -21.79
CA GLN A 17 0.99 -0.87 -20.70
C GLN A 17 -0.02 -1.99 -20.37
N GLN A 18 -0.70 -2.52 -21.39
CA GLN A 18 -1.65 -3.63 -21.26
C GLN A 18 -0.99 -4.89 -20.69
N LYS A 19 0.20 -5.23 -21.20
CA LYS A 19 0.98 -6.37 -20.67
C LYS A 19 1.33 -6.18 -19.19
N LEU A 20 1.76 -4.98 -18.79
CA LEU A 20 2.09 -4.68 -17.39
C LEU A 20 0.87 -4.77 -16.47
N GLU A 21 -0.32 -4.40 -16.96
CA GLU A 21 -1.56 -4.55 -16.19
C GLU A 21 -1.96 -6.02 -16.05
N ILE A 22 -1.94 -6.80 -17.13
CA ILE A 22 -2.27 -8.23 -17.11
C ILE A 22 -1.27 -9.00 -16.24
N GLU A 23 0.02 -8.68 -16.33
CA GLU A 23 1.08 -9.34 -15.57
C GLU A 23 1.37 -8.69 -14.21
N ALA A 24 0.52 -7.79 -13.71
CA ALA A 24 0.79 -7.05 -12.47
C ALA A 24 1.11 -7.97 -11.28
N GLN A 25 0.30 -9.01 -11.06
CA GLN A 25 0.53 -10.01 -10.01
C GLN A 25 1.83 -10.76 -10.19
N LYS A 26 2.07 -11.26 -11.41
CA LYS A 26 3.30 -11.97 -11.76
C LYS A 26 4.55 -11.10 -11.58
N ASN A 27 4.47 -9.79 -11.78
CA ASN A 27 5.59 -8.87 -11.55
C ASN A 27 5.93 -8.79 -10.06
N TRP A 28 4.92 -8.68 -9.21
CA TRP A 28 5.11 -8.66 -7.76
C TRP A 28 5.53 -10.03 -7.20
N ASP A 29 4.98 -11.14 -7.70
CA ASP A 29 5.45 -12.49 -7.31
C ASP A 29 6.93 -12.67 -7.66
N ARG A 30 7.36 -12.25 -8.86
CA ARG A 30 8.78 -12.25 -9.26
C ARG A 30 9.62 -11.35 -8.38
N PHE A 31 9.10 -10.19 -8.00
CA PHE A 31 9.79 -9.28 -7.08
C PHE A 31 10.05 -9.95 -5.73
N TYR A 32 9.04 -10.57 -5.11
CA TYR A 32 9.21 -11.26 -3.84
C TYR A 32 10.08 -12.52 -3.96
N GLN A 33 9.95 -13.26 -5.06
CA GLN A 33 10.81 -14.40 -5.33
C GLN A 33 12.30 -14.02 -5.41
N ARG A 34 12.61 -12.85 -6.00
CA ARG A 34 13.99 -12.38 -6.15
C ARG A 34 14.57 -11.81 -4.87
N ASN A 35 13.79 -11.05 -4.12
CA ASN A 35 14.33 -10.26 -3.02
C ASN A 35 14.03 -10.82 -1.62
N HIS A 36 13.11 -11.78 -1.51
CA HIS A 36 12.70 -12.41 -0.26
C HIS A 36 12.34 -11.36 0.82
N GLU A 37 12.73 -11.60 2.08
CA GLU A 37 12.47 -10.70 3.21
C GLU A 37 13.45 -9.51 3.32
N ASN A 38 14.43 -9.41 2.40
CA ASN A 38 15.59 -8.54 2.59
C ASN A 38 15.49 -7.18 1.88
N PHE A 39 14.51 -6.99 0.99
CA PHE A 39 14.39 -5.75 0.23
C PHE A 39 13.93 -4.58 1.10
N PHE A 40 12.79 -4.78 1.78
CA PHE A 40 12.20 -3.77 2.65
C PHE A 40 12.68 -4.01 4.07
N LYS A 41 13.16 -2.94 4.71
CA LYS A 41 13.46 -2.97 6.14
C LYS A 41 12.16 -3.03 6.93
N ASP A 42 12.24 -3.61 8.12
CA ASP A 42 11.16 -3.52 9.10
C ASP A 42 10.84 -2.06 9.43
N ARG A 43 9.55 -1.73 9.38
CA ARG A 43 9.01 -0.39 9.55
C ARG A 43 8.80 -0.10 11.03
N ASN A 44 9.88 -0.14 11.82
CA ASN A 44 9.83 0.12 13.27
C ASN A 44 9.28 1.51 13.62
N TRP A 45 9.36 2.46 12.69
CA TRP A 45 8.75 3.79 12.80
C TRP A 45 7.21 3.77 12.82
N SER A 46 6.58 2.69 12.32
CA SER A 46 5.13 2.64 12.10
C SER A 46 4.32 2.77 13.39
N ALA A 47 4.84 2.26 14.51
CA ALA A 47 4.13 2.36 15.78
C ALA A 47 3.97 3.82 16.23
N GLN A 48 5.02 4.63 16.12
CA GLN A 48 4.96 6.05 16.45
C GLN A 48 3.98 6.79 15.52
N ASP A 49 4.06 6.54 14.22
CA ASP A 49 3.15 7.16 13.25
C ASP A 49 1.69 6.79 13.52
N ILE A 50 1.40 5.53 13.90
CA ILE A 50 0.06 5.09 14.30
C ILE A 50 -0.39 5.78 15.59
N GLN A 51 0.46 5.91 16.61
CA GLN A 51 0.13 6.63 17.84
C GLN A 51 -0.21 8.09 17.57
N GLU A 52 0.55 8.74 16.69
CA GLU A 52 0.36 10.14 16.36
C GLU A 52 -0.92 10.36 15.56
N ILE A 53 -1.12 9.61 14.46
CA ILE A 53 -2.27 9.82 13.55
C ILE A 53 -3.58 9.27 14.13
N CYS A 54 -3.51 8.28 15.02
CA CYS A 54 -4.64 7.68 15.72
C CYS A 54 -4.71 8.09 17.20
N SER A 55 -4.25 9.29 17.57
CA SER A 55 -4.14 9.72 18.97
C SER A 55 -5.48 9.77 19.74
N ASP A 56 -6.60 9.84 19.04
CA ASP A 56 -7.98 9.77 19.57
C ASP A 56 -8.52 8.33 19.70
N MET A 57 -7.79 7.31 19.23
CA MET A 57 -8.17 5.91 19.42
C MET A 57 -7.56 5.34 20.70
N ASN A 58 -8.31 4.48 21.41
CA ASN A 58 -7.75 3.70 22.51
C ASN A 58 -6.90 2.53 21.97
N LEU A 59 -5.64 2.80 21.63
CA LEU A 59 -4.72 1.80 21.09
C LEU A 59 -4.29 0.74 22.12
N THR A 60 -4.68 0.85 23.39
CA THR A 60 -4.43 -0.19 24.41
C THR A 60 -5.56 -1.22 24.49
N ALA A 61 -6.73 -0.95 23.89
CA ALA A 61 -7.84 -1.90 23.80
C ALA A 61 -7.52 -3.07 22.85
N ALA A 62 -8.22 -4.20 23.00
CA ALA A 62 -8.12 -5.30 22.05
C ALA A 62 -8.75 -4.89 20.70
N LEU A 63 -7.91 -4.42 19.77
CA LEU A 63 -8.34 -4.00 18.43
C LEU A 63 -8.05 -5.08 17.39
N THR A 64 -8.95 -5.23 16.42
CA THR A 64 -8.65 -5.95 15.19
C THR A 64 -7.92 -5.02 14.24
N TYR A 65 -6.68 -5.36 13.90
CA TYR A 65 -5.82 -4.61 13.00
C TYR A 65 -5.64 -5.34 11.66
N LEU A 66 -5.80 -4.64 10.54
CA LEU A 66 -5.60 -5.18 9.19
C LEU A 66 -4.48 -4.46 8.44
N GLU A 67 -3.46 -5.19 7.99
CA GLU A 67 -2.52 -4.68 6.98
C GLU A 67 -2.94 -5.15 5.58
N ALA A 68 -3.45 -4.22 4.76
CA ALA A 68 -3.70 -4.44 3.35
C ALA A 68 -2.41 -4.25 2.55
N GLY A 69 -2.08 -5.19 1.67
CA GLY A 69 -0.78 -5.22 0.98
C GLY A 69 0.36 -5.48 1.95
N CYS A 70 0.22 -6.54 2.76
CA CYS A 70 1.13 -6.81 3.87
C CYS A 70 2.56 -7.17 3.46
N GLY A 71 2.78 -7.51 2.18
CA GLY A 71 4.04 -8.06 1.71
C GLY A 71 4.48 -9.24 2.57
N VAL A 72 5.71 -9.19 3.06
CA VAL A 72 6.31 -10.17 3.98
C VAL A 72 6.23 -9.74 5.45
N GLY A 73 5.28 -8.86 5.79
CA GLY A 73 4.97 -8.44 7.16
C GLY A 73 5.97 -7.46 7.80
N ASN A 74 6.70 -6.69 7.00
CA ASN A 74 7.69 -5.72 7.52
C ASN A 74 7.07 -4.59 8.37
N MET A 75 5.76 -4.36 8.29
CA MET A 75 5.05 -3.50 9.25
C MET A 75 4.27 -4.33 10.27
N LEU A 76 3.58 -5.38 9.81
CA LEU A 76 2.73 -6.26 10.61
C LEU A 76 3.39 -6.72 11.90
N PHE A 77 4.60 -7.31 11.81
CA PHE A 77 5.25 -7.92 12.96
C PHE A 77 5.88 -6.90 13.92
N PRO A 78 6.62 -5.87 13.45
CA PRO A 78 7.04 -4.79 14.34
C PRO A 78 5.89 -4.11 15.07
N LEU A 79 4.77 -3.87 14.38
CA LEU A 79 3.59 -3.26 14.99
C LEU A 79 3.00 -4.16 16.08
N LYS A 80 2.93 -5.47 15.86
CA LYS A 80 2.48 -6.44 16.88
C LYS A 80 3.36 -6.46 18.11
N SER A 81 4.66 -6.29 17.97
CA SER A 81 5.58 -6.21 19.12
C SER A 81 5.28 -5.01 20.01
N VAL A 82 4.84 -3.89 19.44
CA VAL A 82 4.48 -2.67 20.19
C VAL A 82 3.03 -2.73 20.71
N PHE A 83 2.11 -3.31 19.94
CA PHE A 83 0.70 -3.47 20.31
C PHE A 83 0.33 -4.96 20.45
N PRO A 84 0.77 -5.63 21.52
CA PRO A 84 0.51 -7.06 21.72
C PRO A 84 -1.00 -7.37 21.86
N ASN A 85 -1.80 -6.38 22.23
CA ASN A 85 -3.27 -6.41 22.30
C ASN A 85 -3.97 -6.49 20.93
N PHE A 86 -3.27 -6.25 19.82
CA PHE A 86 -3.91 -6.28 18.49
C PHE A 86 -4.12 -7.71 18.00
N ARG A 87 -5.34 -8.01 17.53
CA ARG A 87 -5.62 -9.18 16.71
C ARG A 87 -5.28 -8.84 15.27
N LEU A 88 -4.23 -9.46 14.73
CA LEU A 88 -3.75 -9.16 13.40
C LEU A 88 -4.58 -9.84 12.32
N GLN A 89 -4.81 -9.15 11.22
CA GLN A 89 -5.27 -9.63 9.93
C GLN A 89 -4.31 -9.08 8.89
N ALA A 90 -4.15 -9.79 7.79
CA ALA A 90 -3.31 -9.36 6.70
C ALA A 90 -3.80 -9.93 5.39
N PHE A 91 -3.61 -9.21 4.30
CA PHE A 91 -3.67 -9.80 2.98
C PHE A 91 -2.71 -9.12 2.03
N ASP A 92 -2.32 -9.85 0.99
CA ASP A 92 -1.59 -9.33 -0.15
C ASP A 92 -2.17 -9.93 -1.43
N PHE A 93 -1.95 -9.25 -2.54
CA PHE A 93 -2.39 -9.72 -3.84
C PHE A 93 -1.37 -10.69 -4.47
N SER A 94 -0.12 -10.70 -3.98
CA SER A 94 0.93 -11.64 -4.34
C SER A 94 0.84 -12.90 -3.47
N ALA A 95 0.63 -14.06 -4.11
CA ALA A 95 0.62 -15.34 -3.41
C ALA A 95 1.98 -15.63 -2.77
N ARG A 96 3.08 -15.21 -3.42
CA ARG A 96 4.42 -15.38 -2.88
C ARG A 96 4.65 -14.55 -1.62
N ALA A 97 4.16 -13.32 -1.58
CA ALA A 97 4.24 -12.47 -0.40
C ALA A 97 3.47 -13.08 0.79
N VAL A 98 2.25 -13.55 0.54
CA VAL A 98 1.40 -14.21 1.55
C VAL A 98 2.09 -15.41 2.16
N GLU A 99 2.63 -16.32 1.33
CA GLU A 99 3.35 -17.51 1.79
C GLU A 99 4.50 -17.12 2.73
N MET A 100 5.36 -16.20 2.30
CA MET A 100 6.49 -15.73 3.09
C MET A 100 6.07 -15.01 4.38
N CYS A 101 4.98 -14.23 4.34
CA CYS A 101 4.42 -13.59 5.53
C CYS A 101 3.95 -14.64 6.55
N LEU A 102 3.29 -15.71 6.11
CA LEU A 102 2.81 -16.78 6.99
C LEU A 102 3.96 -17.61 7.55
N GLU A 103 4.98 -17.93 6.75
CA GLU A 103 6.22 -18.57 7.23
C GLU A 103 6.92 -17.73 8.29
N ARG A 104 7.04 -16.41 8.06
CA ARG A 104 7.59 -15.47 9.04
C ARG A 104 6.74 -15.41 10.31
N ALA A 105 5.42 -15.41 10.19
CA ALA A 105 4.51 -15.42 11.35
C ALA A 105 4.75 -16.67 12.22
N GLN A 106 4.90 -17.86 11.61
CA GLN A 106 5.22 -19.10 12.32
C GLN A 106 6.57 -19.02 13.01
N ARG A 107 7.62 -18.57 12.31
CA ARG A 107 8.98 -18.42 12.85
C ARG A 107 9.03 -17.44 14.04
N LEU A 108 8.22 -16.38 14.00
CA LEU A 108 8.13 -15.39 15.08
C LEU A 108 7.13 -15.78 16.18
N ASN A 109 6.44 -16.91 16.04
CA ASN A 109 5.37 -17.35 16.94
C ASN A 109 4.27 -16.28 17.11
N VAL A 110 3.89 -15.63 16.01
CA VAL A 110 2.83 -14.60 15.96
C VAL A 110 1.61 -15.15 15.24
N SER A 111 0.44 -15.09 15.88
CA SER A 111 -0.82 -15.46 15.24
C SER A 111 -1.35 -14.32 14.37
N VAL A 112 -1.69 -14.64 13.12
CA VAL A 112 -2.43 -13.76 12.20
C VAL A 112 -3.76 -14.44 11.88
N ALA A 113 -4.86 -13.71 12.08
CA ALA A 113 -6.21 -14.21 11.90
C ALA A 113 -6.50 -14.50 10.42
N GLY A 114 -6.99 -15.71 10.17
CA GLY A 114 -7.40 -16.18 8.87
C GLY A 114 -7.85 -17.64 8.99
N LYS A 115 -8.78 -18.05 8.12
CA LYS A 115 -9.34 -19.42 8.14
C LYS A 115 -8.58 -20.38 7.24
N SER A 116 -7.82 -19.83 6.28
CA SER A 116 -6.97 -20.58 5.35
C SER A 116 -5.99 -19.62 4.65
N VAL A 117 -4.99 -20.15 3.95
CA VAL A 117 -4.08 -19.35 3.11
C VAL A 117 -4.85 -18.46 2.11
N GLN A 118 -5.98 -18.94 1.57
CA GLN A 118 -6.83 -18.17 0.64
C GLN A 118 -7.49 -16.95 1.29
N SER A 119 -7.60 -16.89 2.62
CA SER A 119 -8.08 -15.66 3.28
C SER A 119 -7.05 -14.53 3.26
N PHE A 120 -5.78 -14.83 2.96
CA PHE A 120 -4.71 -13.83 2.88
C PHE A 120 -4.44 -13.38 1.44
N LEU A 121 -4.98 -14.07 0.44
CA LEU A 121 -4.82 -13.70 -0.97
C LEU A 121 -5.99 -12.82 -1.42
N VAL A 122 -5.75 -11.52 -1.51
CA VAL A 122 -6.78 -10.52 -1.85
C VAL A 122 -6.22 -9.53 -2.85
N ASP A 123 -6.85 -9.46 -4.03
CA ASP A 123 -6.64 -8.36 -4.97
C ASP A 123 -7.72 -7.30 -4.72
N LEU A 124 -7.32 -6.16 -4.14
CA LEU A 124 -8.24 -5.03 -3.93
C LEU A 124 -8.75 -4.45 -5.24
N SER A 125 -8.06 -4.65 -6.36
CA SER A 125 -8.33 -3.99 -7.64
C SER A 125 -9.40 -4.67 -8.50
N VAL A 126 -9.98 -5.77 -8.02
CA VAL A 126 -11.09 -6.52 -8.67
C VAL A 126 -12.33 -6.57 -7.76
N PRO A 127 -13.54 -6.82 -8.27
CA PRO A 127 -14.74 -6.91 -7.42
C PRO A 127 -14.57 -7.86 -6.23
N SER A 128 -14.84 -7.40 -5.00
CA SER A 128 -14.57 -8.17 -3.77
C SER A 128 -15.33 -9.49 -3.66
N GLU A 129 -16.39 -9.67 -4.45
CA GLU A 129 -17.15 -10.92 -4.53
C GLU A 129 -16.25 -12.11 -4.96
N GLN A 130 -15.08 -11.81 -5.51
CA GLN A 130 -14.06 -12.79 -5.89
C GLN A 130 -13.13 -13.23 -4.74
N THR A 131 -13.17 -12.58 -3.58
CA THR A 131 -12.34 -12.95 -2.42
C THR A 131 -13.11 -13.68 -1.33
N LYS A 132 -12.40 -14.54 -0.59
CA LYS A 132 -12.90 -15.22 0.61
C LYS A 132 -12.69 -14.41 1.90
N PHE A 133 -11.99 -13.28 1.83
CA PHE A 133 -11.77 -12.42 2.99
C PHE A 133 -13.06 -11.66 3.35
N SER A 134 -13.48 -11.78 4.61
CA SER A 134 -14.75 -11.23 5.11
C SER A 134 -14.65 -10.63 6.51
N GLU A 135 -13.47 -10.67 7.13
CA GLU A 135 -13.31 -10.09 8.47
C GLU A 135 -13.27 -8.56 8.39
N LYS A 136 -13.65 -7.90 9.49
CA LYS A 136 -13.68 -6.43 9.59
C LYS A 136 -12.76 -5.92 10.69
N ALA A 137 -11.93 -4.94 10.35
CA ALA A 137 -10.96 -4.34 11.26
C ALA A 137 -11.49 -3.07 11.94
N ASP A 138 -10.97 -2.80 13.14
CA ASP A 138 -11.12 -1.52 13.85
C ASP A 138 -10.14 -0.48 13.29
N LEU A 139 -8.94 -0.93 12.93
CA LEU A 139 -7.88 -0.14 12.33
C LEU A 139 -7.28 -0.91 11.15
N ALA A 140 -7.21 -0.30 9.97
CA ALA A 140 -6.55 -0.85 8.81
C ALA A 140 -5.46 0.11 8.31
N THR A 141 -4.45 -0.42 7.64
CA THR A 141 -3.41 0.38 6.99
C THR A 141 -3.23 0.00 5.53
N MET A 142 -3.00 0.99 4.68
CA MET A 142 -2.60 0.85 3.30
C MET A 142 -1.29 1.63 3.09
N ILE A 143 -0.15 0.96 3.16
CA ILE A 143 1.17 1.60 3.09
C ILE A 143 1.87 1.19 1.79
N PHE A 144 1.99 2.14 0.86
CA PHE A 144 2.50 1.93 -0.51
C PHE A 144 1.67 0.95 -1.34
N VAL A 145 0.36 0.93 -1.12
CA VAL A 145 -0.57 -0.02 -1.78
C VAL A 145 -1.22 0.62 -3.00
N LEU A 146 -1.91 1.75 -2.81
CA LEU A 146 -2.69 2.36 -3.89
C LEU A 146 -1.78 2.82 -5.04
N SER A 147 -0.56 3.27 -4.72
CA SER A 147 0.41 3.66 -5.75
C SER A 147 0.84 2.50 -6.66
N SER A 148 0.69 1.24 -6.23
CA SER A 148 1.01 0.08 -7.07
C SER A 148 -0.15 -0.35 -7.99
N ILE A 149 -1.36 0.13 -7.69
CA ILE A 149 -2.60 -0.19 -8.42
C ILE A 149 -2.80 0.83 -9.55
N HIS A 150 -3.29 0.35 -10.69
CA HIS A 150 -3.64 1.22 -11.81
C HIS A 150 -4.66 2.30 -11.39
N PRO A 151 -4.51 3.58 -11.78
CA PRO A 151 -5.40 4.66 -11.35
C PRO A 151 -6.90 4.39 -11.54
N ASP A 152 -7.28 3.81 -12.68
CA ASP A 152 -8.68 3.43 -12.96
C ASP A 152 -9.29 2.46 -11.94
N LYS A 153 -8.44 1.72 -11.22
CA LYS A 153 -8.84 0.72 -10.22
C LYS A 153 -8.78 1.26 -8.78
N HIS A 154 -8.37 2.51 -8.54
CA HIS A 154 -8.35 3.08 -7.19
C HIS A 154 -9.74 3.13 -6.55
N LYS A 155 -10.76 3.54 -7.32
CA LYS A 155 -12.15 3.61 -6.83
C LYS A 155 -12.65 2.25 -6.36
N ILE A 156 -12.40 1.17 -7.12
CA ILE A 156 -12.83 -0.17 -6.70
C ILE A 156 -12.01 -0.68 -5.51
N ALA A 157 -10.70 -0.42 -5.49
CA ALA A 157 -9.83 -0.78 -4.36
C ALA A 157 -10.30 -0.18 -3.04
N ILE A 158 -10.65 1.10 -3.03
CA ILE A 158 -11.10 1.78 -1.82
C ILE A 158 -12.51 1.35 -1.43
N ARG A 159 -13.42 1.12 -2.39
CA ARG A 159 -14.74 0.52 -2.10
C ARG A 159 -14.62 -0.86 -1.48
N ASN A 160 -13.70 -1.69 -1.97
CA ASN A 160 -13.44 -3.00 -1.39
C ASN A 160 -12.86 -2.85 0.02
N MET A 161 -11.90 -1.94 0.21
CA MET A 161 -11.35 -1.64 1.53
C MET A 161 -12.45 -1.25 2.54
N CYS A 162 -13.44 -0.46 2.09
CA CYS A 162 -14.61 -0.12 2.90
C CYS A 162 -15.36 -1.35 3.43
N LYS A 163 -15.41 -2.47 2.69
CA LYS A 163 -16.08 -3.71 3.14
C LYS A 163 -15.35 -4.38 4.32
N TYR A 164 -14.03 -4.20 4.44
CA TYR A 164 -13.18 -4.84 5.45
C TYR A 164 -12.93 -3.98 6.69
N VAL A 165 -13.62 -2.86 6.81
CA VAL A 165 -13.53 -1.95 7.96
C VAL A 165 -14.90 -1.82 8.60
N LYS A 166 -14.94 -1.83 9.94
CA LYS A 166 -16.17 -1.62 10.71
C LYS A 166 -16.67 -0.17 10.49
N ILE A 167 -17.97 0.06 10.66
CA ILE A 167 -18.48 1.44 10.79
C ILE A 167 -17.78 2.09 11.98
N GLY A 168 -17.28 3.31 11.81
CA GLY A 168 -16.42 3.99 12.79
C GLY A 168 -14.96 3.50 12.83
N GLY A 169 -14.61 2.45 12.08
CA GLY A 169 -13.23 1.96 11.95
C GLY A 169 -12.37 2.90 11.10
N SER A 170 -11.05 2.87 11.33
CA SER A 170 -10.09 3.76 10.66
C SER A 170 -9.30 3.05 9.56
N VAL A 171 -9.00 3.75 8.47
CA VAL A 171 -7.97 3.39 7.48
C VAL A 171 -6.89 4.47 7.49
N VAL A 172 -5.66 4.07 7.76
CA VAL A 172 -4.47 4.93 7.62
C VAL A 172 -3.78 4.61 6.30
N VAL A 173 -3.59 5.62 5.47
CA VAL A 173 -2.97 5.50 4.15
C VAL A 173 -1.66 6.27 4.15
N ARG A 174 -0.62 5.66 3.58
CA ARG A 174 0.61 6.35 3.21
C ARG A 174 1.06 5.89 1.84
N ASP A 175 1.19 6.80 0.89
CA ASP A 175 1.59 6.49 -0.50
C ASP A 175 2.53 7.57 -1.05
N TYR A 176 3.06 7.36 -2.26
CA TYR A 176 3.99 8.32 -2.87
C TYR A 176 3.26 9.62 -3.25
N ALA A 177 3.90 10.77 -2.97
CA ALA A 177 3.37 12.08 -3.32
C ALA A 177 4.03 12.64 -4.59
N ILE A 178 3.32 13.53 -5.29
CA ILE A 178 3.94 14.36 -6.32
C ILE A 178 5.17 15.10 -5.80
N ASN A 179 6.12 15.41 -6.69
CA ASN A 179 7.41 16.03 -6.38
C ASN A 179 8.34 15.18 -5.49
N ASP A 180 8.00 13.92 -5.21
CA ASP A 180 8.94 12.96 -4.61
C ASP A 180 10.18 12.79 -5.50
N TYR A 181 11.36 12.69 -4.89
CA TYR A 181 12.61 12.53 -5.63
C TYR A 181 12.60 11.28 -6.53
N ALA A 182 11.90 10.21 -6.16
CA ALA A 182 11.80 9.03 -7.03
C ALA A 182 10.91 9.31 -8.26
N MET A 183 9.90 10.18 -8.16
CA MET A 183 9.07 10.59 -9.29
C MET A 183 9.89 11.34 -10.33
N ILE A 184 10.63 12.36 -9.88
CA ILE A 184 11.37 13.30 -10.73
C ILE A 184 12.49 12.59 -11.53
N ARG A 185 12.93 11.43 -11.06
CA ARG A 185 14.09 10.71 -11.62
C ARG A 185 13.74 9.57 -12.55
N PHE A 186 12.46 9.31 -12.79
CA PHE A 186 12.10 8.41 -13.86
C PHE A 186 12.63 8.95 -15.18
N GLY A 187 13.42 8.12 -15.87
CA GLY A 187 13.92 8.45 -17.20
C GLY A 187 12.90 8.13 -18.28
N HIS A 188 13.25 8.50 -19.51
CA HIS A 188 12.48 8.18 -20.72
C HIS A 188 12.12 6.69 -20.79
N GLY A 189 10.90 6.41 -21.25
CA GLY A 189 10.41 5.03 -21.41
C GLY A 189 9.97 4.33 -20.11
N ALA A 190 9.83 5.08 -19.02
CA ALA A 190 9.23 4.62 -17.77
C ALA A 190 7.82 5.17 -17.51
N LYS A 191 7.42 6.27 -18.16
CA LYS A 191 6.10 6.88 -17.98
C LYS A 191 5.02 6.00 -18.60
N LEU A 192 4.01 5.63 -17.82
CA LEU A 192 2.81 4.91 -18.25
C LEU A 192 1.71 5.89 -18.61
N PHE A 193 1.44 6.82 -17.68
CA PHE A 193 0.44 7.89 -17.76
C PHE A 193 0.89 9.08 -16.91
N ASP A 194 0.07 10.12 -16.81
CA ASP A 194 0.31 11.21 -15.86
C ASP A 194 0.54 10.65 -14.46
N ARG A 195 1.70 10.99 -13.88
CA ARG A 195 2.14 10.58 -12.54
C ARG A 195 2.17 9.06 -12.30
N PHE A 196 2.12 8.24 -13.34
CA PHE A 196 2.18 6.79 -13.24
C PHE A 196 3.37 6.23 -14.00
N TYR A 197 4.22 5.48 -13.33
CA TYR A 197 5.49 5.02 -13.87
C TYR A 197 5.73 3.53 -13.62
N VAL A 198 6.49 2.89 -14.51
CA VAL A 198 6.96 1.51 -14.36
C VAL A 198 8.44 1.48 -13.98
N ARG A 199 8.79 0.56 -13.08
CA ARG A 199 10.16 0.26 -12.66
C ARG A 199 10.76 -0.85 -13.52
N GLN A 200 12.07 -1.04 -13.42
CA GLN A 200 12.78 -2.05 -14.22
C GLN A 200 12.30 -3.50 -13.95
N ASP A 201 11.79 -3.79 -12.75
CA ASP A 201 11.24 -5.09 -12.38
C ASP A 201 9.79 -5.30 -12.83
N GLY A 202 9.17 -4.32 -13.48
CA GLY A 202 7.78 -4.36 -13.93
C GLY A 202 6.75 -3.94 -12.86
N THR A 203 7.19 -3.66 -11.63
CA THR A 203 6.32 -3.03 -10.62
C THR A 203 6.08 -1.56 -10.99
N ARG A 204 5.03 -0.97 -10.44
CA ARG A 204 4.54 0.36 -10.86
C ARG A 204 4.37 1.28 -9.66
N ALA A 205 4.41 2.58 -9.91
CA ALA A 205 4.23 3.61 -8.89
C ALA A 205 3.44 4.78 -9.44
N PHE A 206 2.30 5.07 -8.82
CA PHE A 206 1.52 6.29 -8.99
C PHE A 206 1.86 7.29 -7.88
N TYR A 207 1.86 8.58 -8.23
CA TYR A 207 2.21 9.67 -7.33
C TYR A 207 1.00 10.58 -7.10
N PHE A 208 0.47 10.55 -5.88
CA PHE A 208 -0.76 11.22 -5.50
C PHE A 208 -0.57 12.70 -5.17
N ARG A 209 -1.60 13.50 -5.46
CA ARG A 209 -1.90 14.70 -4.67
C ARG A 209 -2.75 14.28 -3.47
N LEU A 210 -2.57 14.97 -2.35
CA LEU A 210 -3.28 14.67 -1.11
C LEU A 210 -4.80 14.83 -1.27
N GLU A 211 -5.23 15.83 -2.02
CA GLU A 211 -6.63 16.16 -2.26
C GLU A 211 -7.33 15.04 -3.05
N GLU A 212 -6.69 14.53 -4.11
CA GLU A 212 -7.25 13.42 -4.90
C GLU A 212 -7.42 12.14 -4.06
N LEU A 213 -6.47 11.87 -3.16
CA LEU A 213 -6.58 10.75 -2.24
C LEU A 213 -7.80 10.92 -1.31
N VAL A 214 -8.03 12.13 -0.81
CA VAL A 214 -9.18 12.44 0.04
C VAL A 214 -10.49 12.24 -0.72
N ASP A 215 -10.61 12.81 -1.92
CA ASP A 215 -11.81 12.72 -2.75
C ASP A 215 -12.18 11.25 -3.05
N LEU A 216 -11.17 10.41 -3.31
CA LEU A 216 -11.37 8.98 -3.56
C LEU A 216 -11.94 8.24 -2.34
N PHE A 217 -11.46 8.55 -1.13
CA PHE A 217 -11.95 7.94 0.11
C PHE A 217 -13.34 8.46 0.49
N GLU A 218 -13.59 9.76 0.36
CA GLU A 218 -14.89 10.35 0.67
C GLU A 218 -15.98 9.83 -0.25
N ALA A 219 -15.69 9.69 -1.55
CA ALA A 219 -16.59 9.06 -2.51
C ALA A 219 -16.89 7.57 -2.22
N ALA A 220 -16.10 6.92 -1.37
CA ALA A 220 -16.28 5.51 -0.97
C ALA A 220 -16.96 5.35 0.41
N GLY A 221 -17.44 6.44 1.01
CA GLY A 221 -18.14 6.41 2.30
C GLY A 221 -17.23 6.54 3.52
N PHE A 222 -16.05 7.16 3.35
CA PHE A 222 -15.20 7.55 4.46
C PHE A 222 -15.28 9.05 4.73
N ARG A 223 -14.81 9.47 5.90
CA ARG A 223 -14.54 10.86 6.24
C ARG A 223 -13.05 11.03 6.54
N CYS A 224 -12.41 12.01 5.92
CA CYS A 224 -11.04 12.36 6.25
C CYS A 224 -10.96 12.99 7.65
N VAL A 225 -10.08 12.46 8.51
CA VAL A 225 -9.85 12.97 9.88
C VAL A 225 -8.52 13.68 10.01
N ARG A 226 -7.50 13.18 9.32
CA ARG A 226 -6.17 13.80 9.23
C ARG A 226 -5.60 13.60 7.84
N LYS A 227 -4.86 14.59 7.35
CA LYS A 227 -4.16 14.54 6.07
C LYS A 227 -2.93 15.45 6.10
N GLU A 228 -1.83 14.99 5.53
CA GLU A 228 -0.58 15.76 5.46
C GLU A 228 0.32 15.27 4.32
N TYR A 229 1.25 16.13 3.90
CA TYR A 229 2.44 15.71 3.16
C TYR A 229 3.57 15.45 4.15
N LEU A 230 4.12 14.24 4.11
CA LEU A 230 5.28 13.87 4.90
C LEU A 230 6.56 14.09 4.12
N HIS A 231 7.42 14.94 4.66
CA HIS A 231 8.79 15.10 4.18
C HIS A 231 9.71 14.20 5.02
N ARG A 232 10.50 13.38 4.33
CA ARG A 232 11.46 12.45 4.94
C ARG A 232 12.77 12.49 4.16
N GLN A 233 13.82 11.92 4.73
CA GLN A 233 15.10 11.75 4.06
C GLN A 233 15.43 10.26 4.01
N THR A 234 15.73 9.75 2.81
CA THR A 234 16.23 8.37 2.65
C THR A 234 17.73 8.39 2.43
N VAL A 235 18.45 7.70 3.31
CA VAL A 235 19.90 7.53 3.21
C VAL A 235 20.20 6.08 2.83
N ASN A 236 20.87 5.89 1.69
CA ASN A 236 21.46 4.63 1.30
C ASN A 236 22.98 4.76 1.34
N HIS A 237 23.58 4.27 2.42
CA HIS A 237 25.03 4.35 2.64
C HIS A 237 25.83 3.58 1.58
N GLN A 238 25.35 2.41 1.14
CA GLN A 238 26.01 1.60 0.11
C GLN A 238 26.12 2.34 -1.23
N LYS A 239 25.08 3.12 -1.57
CA LYS A 239 25.04 3.92 -2.80
C LYS A 239 25.48 5.38 -2.59
N GLN A 240 25.96 5.72 -1.39
CA GLN A 240 26.30 7.09 -0.98
C GLN A 240 25.21 8.12 -1.36
N LEU A 241 23.95 7.72 -1.22
CA LEU A 241 22.80 8.49 -1.68
C LEU A 241 22.01 9.00 -0.49
N SER A 242 21.72 10.29 -0.46
CA SER A 242 20.90 10.93 0.57
C SER A 242 19.92 11.86 -0.10
N VAL A 243 18.63 11.52 -0.08
CA VAL A 243 17.63 12.14 -0.95
C VAL A 243 16.34 12.47 -0.21
N PRO A 244 15.72 13.62 -0.50
CA PRO A 244 14.43 13.98 0.07
C PRO A 244 13.36 13.05 -0.49
N ARG A 245 12.41 12.65 0.35
CA ARG A 245 11.25 11.87 -0.02
C ARG A 245 9.98 12.60 0.41
N VAL A 246 8.96 12.53 -0.42
CA VAL A 246 7.64 13.12 -0.15
C VAL A 246 6.58 12.03 -0.25
N PHE A 247 5.73 11.95 0.78
CA PHE A 247 4.63 10.99 0.84
C PHE A 247 3.34 11.70 1.18
N VAL A 248 2.22 11.21 0.67
CA VAL A 248 0.90 11.56 1.22
C VAL A 248 0.65 10.67 2.42
N GLN A 249 0.11 11.24 3.50
CA GLN A 249 -0.40 10.48 4.63
C GLN A 249 -1.78 11.00 5.00
N ALA A 250 -2.72 10.09 5.23
CA ALA A 250 -4.04 10.45 5.69
C ALA A 250 -4.65 9.35 6.55
N ARG A 251 -5.57 9.73 7.43
CA ARG A 251 -6.45 8.84 8.17
C ARG A 251 -7.89 9.14 7.83
N PHE A 252 -8.61 8.09 7.51
CA PHE A 252 -10.01 8.08 7.13
C PHE A 252 -10.81 7.25 8.13
N VAL A 253 -12.02 7.69 8.47
CA VAL A 253 -12.95 6.91 9.31
C VAL A 253 -14.16 6.55 8.48
N LYS A 254 -14.57 5.28 8.53
CA LYS A 254 -15.74 4.81 7.79
C LYS A 254 -17.02 5.38 8.40
N CYS A 255 -17.84 6.01 7.57
CA CYS A 255 -19.16 6.54 7.93
C CYS A 255 -20.23 5.43 7.94
#